data_AF-A0A433V8W1-F1
#
_entry.id   AF-A0A433V8W1-F1
#
_cell.length_a   1.000
_cell.length_b   1.000
_cell.length_c   1.000
_cell.angle_alpha   90.00
_cell.angle_beta   90.00
_cell.angle_gamma   90.00
#
_symmetry.space_group_name_H-M   'P 1'
#
loop_
_entity.id
_entity.type
_entity.pdbx_description
1 polymer ?
#
loop_
_entity_poly.entity_id
_entity_poly.type
_entity_poly.pdbx_seq_one_letter_code
_entity_poly.pdbx_strand_id
1 'polypeptide(L)'
;MLLSNVWKNGQIFTMRALNQDDPAASYFPSLEASSAFEEEGISLWKQLQKELAPDYEVVYFSNRLHKVVANLAEARSSTIIAPFSYIV
;
A
#
# COMPACT_ATOMS: atom_id res chain seq x y z
N MET A 1 4.13 -27.57 10.28
CA MET A 1 4.50 -26.83 9.06
C MET A 1 4.82 -25.41 9.49
N LEU A 2 6.11 -25.05 9.49
CA LEU A 2 6.63 -23.85 10.16
C LEU A 2 6.34 -22.61 9.32
N LEU A 3 5.49 -21.73 9.83
CA LEU A 3 5.16 -20.44 9.21
C LEU A 3 6.35 -19.49 9.38
N SER A 4 6.88 -19.03 8.25
CA SER A 4 8.00 -18.10 8.14
C SER A 4 7.62 -16.72 8.68
N ASN A 5 8.09 -16.42 9.89
CA ASN A 5 8.00 -15.09 10.50
C ASN A 5 9.05 -14.18 9.85
N VAL A 6 8.64 -13.09 9.19
CA VAL A 6 9.57 -12.06 8.72
C VAL A 6 9.78 -11.04 9.83
N TRP A 7 11.02 -10.87 10.26
CA TRP A 7 11.40 -9.95 11.34
C TRP A 7 11.87 -8.60 10.78
N LYS A 8 11.24 -7.50 11.22
CA LYS A 8 11.79 -6.14 11.06
C LYS A 8 11.50 -5.32 12.33
N ASN A 9 12.55 -4.75 12.93
CA ASN A 9 12.49 -3.79 14.06
C ASN A 9 11.58 -4.19 15.24
N GLY A 10 11.60 -5.47 15.64
CA GLY A 10 10.91 -5.94 16.85
C GLY A 10 9.38 -6.03 16.76
N GLN A 11 8.81 -5.87 15.56
CA GLN A 11 7.38 -6.02 15.31
C GLN A 11 7.12 -7.25 14.44
N ILE A 12 6.10 -8.04 14.78
CA ILE A 12 5.63 -9.16 13.97
C ILE A 12 4.58 -8.63 13.01
N PHE A 13 4.96 -8.44 11.75
CA PHE A 13 3.99 -8.29 10.67
C PHE A 13 3.44 -9.68 10.39
N THR A 14 2.20 -9.97 10.81
CA THR A 14 1.59 -11.23 10.41
C THR A 14 1.35 -11.19 8.91
N MET A 15 1.99 -12.11 8.19
CA MET A 15 1.78 -12.46 6.78
C MET A 15 0.37 -13.04 6.60
N ARG A 16 -0.67 -12.30 7.01
CA ARG A 16 -2.07 -12.72 6.98
C ARG A 16 -2.84 -12.03 5.85
N ALA A 17 -2.27 -10.96 5.28
CA ALA A 17 -2.83 -10.28 4.12
C ALA A 17 -2.41 -10.90 2.78
N LEU A 18 -1.29 -11.64 2.74
CA LEU A 18 -0.77 -12.27 1.52
C LEU A 18 -1.09 -13.77 1.54
N ASN A 19 -1.97 -14.21 0.65
CA ASN A 19 -2.20 -15.62 0.43
C ASN A 19 -1.20 -16.12 -0.63
N GLN A 20 -0.30 -17.02 -0.25
CA GLN A 20 0.76 -17.52 -1.14
C GLN A 20 0.24 -18.52 -2.18
N ASP A 21 -0.83 -19.24 -1.86
CA ASP A 21 -1.45 -20.21 -2.76
C ASP A 21 -2.33 -19.52 -3.80
N ASP A 22 -3.02 -18.46 -3.38
CA ASP A 22 -3.82 -17.58 -4.26
C ASP A 22 -3.54 -16.11 -3.93
N PRO A 23 -2.60 -15.47 -4.64
CA PRO A 23 -2.28 -14.06 -4.46
C PRO A 23 -3.49 -13.13 -4.63
N ALA A 24 -4.49 -13.50 -5.44
CA ALA A 24 -5.69 -12.70 -5.65
C ALA A 24 -6.65 -12.75 -4.45
N ALA A 25 -6.58 -13.80 -3.63
CA ALA A 25 -7.30 -13.91 -2.37
C ALA A 25 -6.61 -13.18 -1.20
N SER A 26 -5.59 -12.37 -1.48
CA SER A 26 -4.93 -11.49 -0.50
C SER A 26 -5.86 -10.33 -0.12
N TYR A 27 -6.05 -10.07 1.18
CA TYR A 27 -6.93 -9.00 1.64
C TYR A 27 -6.46 -8.34 2.95
N PHE A 28 -6.82 -7.07 3.13
CA PHE A 28 -6.64 -6.38 4.40
C PHE A 28 -7.79 -6.72 5.37
N PRO A 29 -7.52 -6.92 6.67
CA PRO A 29 -8.54 -7.27 7.65
C PRO A 29 -9.55 -6.14 7.93
N SER A 30 -9.24 -4.90 7.54
CA SER A 30 -10.11 -3.74 7.65
C SER A 30 -9.70 -2.63 6.69
N LEU A 31 -10.61 -1.67 6.46
CA LEU A 31 -10.31 -0.44 5.71
C LEU A 31 -9.22 0.40 6.40
N GLU A 32 -9.21 0.43 7.73
CA GLU A 32 -8.17 1.11 8.52
C GLU A 32 -6.80 0.47 8.28
N ALA A 33 -6.71 -0.87 8.31
CA ALA A 33 -5.45 -1.57 8.04
C ALA A 33 -4.95 -1.32 6.61
N SER A 34 -5.86 -1.30 5.63
CA SER A 34 -5.52 -0.92 4.25
C SER A 34 -5.05 0.52 4.14
N SER A 35 -5.64 1.44 4.89
CA SER A 35 -5.29 2.87 4.86
C SER A 35 -3.94 3.14 5.54
N ALA A 36 -3.69 2.48 6.67
CA ALA A 36 -2.40 2.55 7.37
C ALA A 36 -1.26 2.01 6.50
N PHE A 37 -1.50 0.90 5.79
CA PHE A 37 -0.53 0.35 4.83
C PHE A 37 -0.21 1.34 3.69
N GLU A 38 -1.24 1.98 3.11
CA GLU A 38 -1.06 2.99 2.06
C GLU A 38 -0.24 4.19 2.56
N GLU A 39 -0.51 4.71 3.76
CA GLU A 39 0.24 5.82 4.35
C GLU A 39 1.70 5.45 4.67
N GLU A 40 1.96 4.23 5.15
CA GLU A 40 3.32 3.73 5.34
C GLU A 40 4.06 3.62 4.00
N GLY A 41 3.39 3.11 2.96
CA GLY A 41 3.92 3.04 1.59
C GLY A 41 4.32 4.41 1.03
N ILE A 42 3.47 5.43 1.21
CA ILE A 42 3.75 6.81 0.80
C ILE A 42 4.95 7.39 1.58
N SER A 43 5.05 7.09 2.88
CA SER A 43 6.17 7.54 3.71
C SER A 43 7.50 6.95 3.23
N LEU A 44 7.53 5.65 2.92
CA LEU A 44 8.70 4.97 2.36
C LEU A 44 9.06 5.51 0.97
N TRP A 45 8.08 5.72 0.10
CA TRP A 45 8.29 6.29 -1.22
C TRP A 45 8.98 7.66 -1.15
N LYS A 46 8.54 8.53 -0.23
CA LYS A 46 9.16 9.83 0.01
C LYS A 46 10.61 9.74 0.48
N GLN A 47 10.96 8.70 1.24
CA GLN A 47 12.35 8.47 1.66
C GLN A 47 13.20 8.01 0.48
N LEU A 48 12.72 7.03 -0.29
CA LEU A 48 13.42 6.50 -1.45
C LEU A 48 13.69 7.57 -2.54
N GLN A 49 12.73 8.47 -2.77
CA GLN A 49 12.93 9.59 -3.69
C GLN A 49 14.12 10.48 -3.31
N LYS A 50 14.44 10.61 -2.02
CA LYS A 50 15.60 11.39 -1.57
C LYS A 50 16.90 10.60 -1.65
N GLU A 51 16.84 9.31 -1.32
CA GLU A 51 18.02 8.45 -1.25
C GLU A 51 18.54 8.04 -2.62
N LEU A 52 17.64 7.91 -3.60
CA LEU A 52 17.98 7.40 -4.93
C LEU A 52 18.06 8.49 -6.00
N ALA A 53 17.65 9.73 -5.69
CA ALA A 53 17.84 10.86 -6.59
C ALA A 53 19.30 11.34 -6.60
N PRO A 54 19.81 11.79 -7.75
CA PRO A 54 19.12 11.91 -9.04
C PRO A 54 19.20 10.66 -9.92
N ASP A 55 19.91 9.62 -9.47
CA ASP A 55 20.31 8.49 -10.32
C ASP A 55 19.13 7.59 -10.73
N TYR A 56 18.05 7.59 -9.94
CA TYR A 56 16.86 6.79 -10.21
C TYR A 56 15.58 7.60 -10.05
N GLU A 57 14.64 7.33 -10.95
CA GLU A 57 13.25 7.73 -10.78
C GLU A 57 12.53 6.72 -9.89
N VAL A 58 11.88 7.21 -8.84
CA VAL A 58 11.08 6.37 -7.93
C VAL A 58 9.61 6.75 -8.09
N VAL A 59 8.82 5.80 -8.60
CA VAL A 59 7.36 5.91 -8.78
C VAL A 59 6.62 5.07 -7.74
N TYR A 60 5.35 5.42 -7.45
CA TYR A 60 4.53 4.70 -6.47
C TYR A 60 3.25 4.20 -7.10
N PHE A 61 2.89 2.94 -6.85
CA PHE A 61 1.57 2.42 -7.24
C PHE A 61 0.61 2.55 -6.06
N SER A 62 -0.43 3.35 -6.23
CA SER A 62 -1.47 3.47 -5.21
C SER A 62 -2.52 2.38 -5.41
N ASN A 63 -2.68 1.52 -4.40
CA ASN A 63 -3.73 0.51 -4.41
C ASN A 63 -5.12 1.15 -4.36
N ARG A 64 -5.26 2.28 -3.66
CA ARG A 64 -6.52 3.03 -3.58
C ARG A 64 -6.96 3.60 -4.93
N LEU A 65 -6.01 4.10 -5.72
CA LEU A 65 -6.30 4.72 -7.03
C LEU A 65 -6.15 3.74 -8.20
N HIS A 66 -5.65 2.53 -7.95
CA HIS A 66 -5.31 1.52 -8.96
C HIS A 66 -4.45 2.07 -10.10
N LYS A 67 -3.48 2.95 -9.78
CA LYS A 67 -2.57 3.54 -10.76
C LYS A 67 -1.22 3.91 -10.16
N VAL A 68 -0.23 4.05 -11.05
CA VAL A 68 1.05 4.68 -10.72
C VAL A 68 0.85 6.18 -10.59
N VAL A 69 1.39 6.76 -9.52
CA VAL A 69 1.41 8.18 -9.23
C VAL A 69 2.86 8.66 -9.17
N ALA A 70 3.12 9.82 -9.76
CA ALA A 70 4.47 10.39 -9.83
C ALA A 70 4.69 11.52 -8.81
N ASN A 71 3.63 12.03 -8.18
CA ASN A 71 3.74 13.06 -7.14
C ASN A 71 2.91 12.77 -5.88
N LEU A 72 3.33 13.37 -4.77
CA LEU A 72 2.71 13.17 -3.45
C LEU A 72 1.29 13.77 -3.35
N ALA A 73 1.02 14.84 -4.10
CA ALA A 73 -0.29 15.49 -4.08
C ALA A 73 -1.38 14.56 -4.64
N GLU A 74 -1.05 13.82 -5.70
CA GLU A 74 -1.91 12.81 -6.31
C GLU A 74 -2.09 11.61 -5.38
N ALA A 75 -1.01 11.11 -4.77
CA ALA A 75 -1.06 9.98 -3.84
C ALA A 75 -1.96 10.25 -2.61
N ARG A 76 -1.99 11.50 -2.14
CA ARG A 76 -2.83 11.92 -1.01
C ARG A 76 -4.22 12.41 -1.39
N SER A 77 -4.57 12.40 -2.69
CA SER A 77 -5.89 12.82 -3.12
C SER A 77 -6.93 11.80 -2.64
N SER A 78 -7.56 12.12 -1.52
CA SER A 78 -8.75 11.47 -0.98
C SER A 78 -9.98 12.12 -1.59
N THR A 79 -10.18 12.01 -2.90
CA THR A 79 -11.54 12.15 -3.41
C THR A 79 -12.26 10.90 -2.96
N ILE A 80 -13.10 11.05 -1.95
CA ILE A 80 -14.06 10.04 -1.51
C ILE A 80 -14.94 9.74 -2.72
N ILE A 81 -14.60 8.70 -3.50
CA ILE A 81 -15.54 8.14 -4.46
C ILE A 81 -16.46 7.29 -3.60
N ALA A 82 -17.58 7.87 -3.17
CA ALA A 82 -18.66 7.11 -2.56
C ALA A 82 -19.00 5.95 -3.50
N PRO A 83 -18.89 4.68 -3.07
CA PRO A 83 -19.23 3.57 -3.94
C PRO A 83 -20.75 3.54 -4.06
N PHE A 84 -21.25 3.62 -5.29
CA PHE A 84 -22.64 3.38 -5.68
C PHE A 84 -23.68 4.41 -5.19
N SER A 85 -23.87 5.49 -5.97
CA SER A 85 -25.24 5.95 -6.20
C SER A 85 -25.98 4.86 -6.97
N TYR A 86 -26.75 4.04 -6.27
CA TYR A 86 -27.74 3.16 -6.90
C TYR A 86 -28.82 4.06 -7.51
N ILE A 87 -28.78 4.26 -8.82
CA ILE A 87 -29.90 4.84 -9.55
C ILE A 87 -30.87 3.69 -9.80
N VAL A 88 -32.02 3.73 -9.13
CA VAL A 88 -33.27 3.06 -9.55
C VAL A 88 -33.91 3.87 -10.66
#